data_AF-A0AAX3PMH7-F1
#
_entry.id   AF-A0AAX3PMH7-F1
#
_cell.length_a   1.000
_cell.length_b   1.000
_cell.length_c   1.000
_cell.angle_alpha   90.00
_cell.angle_beta   90.00
_cell.angle_gamma   90.00
#
_symmetry.space_group_name_H-M   'P 1'
#
loop_
_entity.id
_entity.type
_entity.pdbx_description
1 polymer ?
#
loop_
_entity_poly.entity_id
_entity_poly.type
_entity_poly.pdbx_seq_one_letter_code
_entity_poly.pdbx_strand_id
1 'polypeptide(L)'
;MKGTVKEYVDFHIEELGDDFLEKIGISNSIDKAQQFLTKLYLTRVGLYPDGKYDTSYFAVFDYTTNRDLTDQLIVVKTDDHGNLDHLSWES
;
A
#
# COMPACT_ATOMS: atom_id res chain seq x y z
N MET A 1 -13.74 1.67 -8.45
CA MET A 1 -12.44 1.02 -8.73
C MET A 1 -12.59 -0.48 -8.55
N LYS A 2 -11.77 -1.30 -9.20
CA LYS A 2 -11.54 -2.73 -8.91
C LYS A 2 -10.02 -2.94 -8.88
N GLY A 3 -9.51 -3.82 -8.03
CA GLY A 3 -8.08 -4.14 -7.95
C GLY A 3 -7.51 -4.10 -6.53
N THR A 4 -6.34 -4.70 -6.37
CA THR A 4 -5.67 -5.01 -5.10
C THR A 4 -5.59 -3.83 -4.13
N VAL A 5 -5.27 -2.62 -4.62
CA VAL A 5 -5.22 -1.42 -3.77
C VAL A 5 -6.58 -1.08 -3.19
N LYS A 6 -7.66 -1.22 -3.97
CA LYS A 6 -9.00 -0.96 -3.45
C LYS A 6 -9.38 -1.98 -2.39
N GLU A 7 -9.09 -3.26 -2.63
CA GLU A 7 -9.37 -4.33 -1.67
C GLU A 7 -8.63 -4.10 -0.34
N TYR A 8 -7.36 -3.72 -0.39
CA TYR A 8 -6.60 -3.30 0.79
C TYR A 8 -7.25 -2.13 1.53
N VAL A 9 -7.66 -1.08 0.80
CA VAL A 9 -8.27 0.12 1.39
C VAL A 9 -9.63 -0.19 2.01
N ASP A 10 -10.49 -0.92 1.29
CA ASP A 10 -11.82 -1.31 1.76
C ASP A 10 -11.69 -2.15 3.04
N PHE A 11 -10.80 -3.16 3.04
CA PHE A 11 -10.54 -4.00 4.21
C PHE A 11 -10.16 -3.17 5.44
N HIS A 12 -9.19 -2.26 5.33
CA HIS A 12 -8.77 -1.45 6.48
C HIS A 12 -9.84 -0.44 6.92
N ILE A 13 -10.62 0.13 6.00
CA ILE A 13 -11.73 1.02 6.36
C ILE A 13 -12.80 0.25 7.15
N GLU A 14 -13.13 -0.98 6.71
CA GLU A 14 -14.10 -1.84 7.39
C GLU A 14 -13.58 -2.29 8.76
N GLU A 15 -12.33 -2.74 8.87
CA GLU A 15 -11.74 -3.25 10.11
C GLU A 15 -11.49 -2.17 11.17
N LEU A 16 -11.02 -0.99 10.77
CA LEU A 16 -10.74 0.10 11.72
C LEU A 16 -12.02 0.72 12.28
N GLY A 17 -13.10 0.72 11.50
CA GLY A 17 -14.38 1.31 11.88
C GLY A 17 -14.36 2.85 11.96
N ASP A 18 -15.56 3.44 11.87
CA ASP A 18 -15.73 4.88 11.73
C ASP A 18 -15.15 5.70 12.89
N ASP A 19 -15.32 5.23 14.14
CA ASP A 19 -14.83 5.92 15.34
C ASP A 19 -13.30 6.08 15.35
N PHE A 20 -12.56 5.11 14.80
CA PHE A 20 -11.11 5.18 14.70
C PHE A 20 -10.67 6.01 13.51
N LEU A 21 -11.34 5.84 12.36
CA LEU A 21 -11.08 6.61 11.15
C LEU A 21 -11.19 8.12 11.41
N GLU A 22 -12.20 8.56 12.16
CA GLU A 22 -12.36 9.97 12.53
C GLU A 22 -11.17 10.50 13.36
N LYS A 23 -10.62 9.69 14.27
CA LYS A 23 -9.45 10.07 15.10
C LYS A 23 -8.18 10.26 14.29
N ILE A 24 -8.04 9.56 13.17
CA ILE A 24 -6.91 9.72 12.23
C ILE A 24 -7.21 10.72 11.11
N GLY A 25 -8.30 11.49 11.24
CA GLY A 25 -8.68 12.55 10.32
C GLY A 25 -9.26 12.04 9.01
N ILE A 26 -9.90 10.87 9.01
CA ILE A 26 -10.69 10.34 7.90
C ILE A 26 -12.16 10.44 8.30
N SER A 27 -12.90 11.39 7.72
CA SER A 27 -14.30 11.66 8.11
C SER A 27 -15.22 11.87 6.89
N ASN A 28 -16.53 11.97 7.18
CA ASN A 28 -17.65 11.93 6.23
C ASN A 28 -17.68 13.03 5.15
N SER A 29 -16.81 12.93 4.14
CA SER A 29 -16.96 13.65 2.88
C SER A 29 -16.60 12.76 1.70
N ILE A 30 -17.60 12.06 1.16
CA ILE A 30 -17.73 11.48 -0.20
C ILE A 30 -16.64 10.47 -0.64
N ASP A 31 -15.47 10.40 -0.01
CA ASP A 31 -14.34 9.61 -0.49
C ASP A 31 -13.37 9.18 0.65
N LYS A 32 -13.88 8.39 1.60
CA LYS A 32 -13.05 7.79 2.68
C LYS A 32 -11.87 6.99 2.11
N ALA A 33 -12.09 6.30 0.99
CA ALA A 33 -11.06 5.53 0.30
C ALA A 33 -9.90 6.44 -0.17
N GLN A 34 -10.21 7.56 -0.82
CA GLN A 34 -9.17 8.52 -1.22
C GLN A 34 -8.46 9.14 -0.02
N GLN A 35 -9.19 9.50 1.04
CA GLN A 35 -8.57 10.00 2.27
C GLN A 35 -7.62 8.98 2.87
N PHE A 36 -8.02 7.71 2.93
CA PHE A 36 -7.17 6.63 3.42
C PHE A 36 -5.91 6.45 2.56
N LEU A 37 -6.04 6.51 1.22
CA LEU A 37 -4.89 6.45 0.30
C LEU A 37 -3.86 7.55 0.59
N THR A 38 -4.30 8.75 0.99
CA THR A 38 -3.35 9.83 1.37
C THR A 38 -2.57 9.55 2.66
N LYS A 39 -2.97 8.54 3.44
CA LYS A 39 -2.27 8.13 4.66
C LYS A 39 -1.21 7.06 4.40
N LEU A 40 -1.19 6.44 3.22
CA LEU A 40 -0.13 5.52 2.84
C LEU A 40 1.21 6.26 2.78
N TYR A 41 2.21 5.72 3.44
CA TYR A 41 3.58 6.22 3.36
C TYR A 41 4.55 5.10 3.00
N LEU A 42 5.61 5.48 2.29
CA LEU A 42 6.68 4.58 1.89
C LEU A 42 7.50 4.19 3.12
N THR A 43 7.71 2.89 3.30
CA THR A 43 8.34 2.36 4.51
C THR A 43 9.61 1.57 4.26
N ARG A 44 9.76 1.01 3.06
CA ARG A 44 10.96 0.32 2.60
C ARG A 44 11.16 0.58 1.11
N VAL A 45 12.43 0.76 0.74
CA VAL A 45 12.90 0.66 -0.65
C VAL A 45 13.90 -0.48 -0.72
N GLY A 46 13.62 -1.47 -1.55
CA GLY A 46 14.55 -2.55 -1.92
C GLY A 46 15.01 -2.38 -3.35
N LEU A 47 16.31 -2.53 -3.61
CA LEU A 47 16.92 -2.47 -4.94
C LEU A 47 17.64 -3.78 -5.24
N TYR A 48 17.32 -4.38 -6.38
CA TYR A 48 17.82 -5.67 -6.85
C TYR A 48 18.41 -5.53 -8.26
N PRO A 49 19.46 -4.71 -8.44
CA PRO A 49 19.98 -4.36 -9.77
C PRO A 49 20.72 -5.51 -10.46
N ASP A 50 21.06 -6.58 -9.73
CA ASP A 50 21.90 -7.67 -10.21
C ASP A 50 21.12 -8.95 -10.57
N GLY A 51 19.78 -8.90 -10.53
CA GLY A 51 18.91 -10.03 -10.87
C GLY A 51 19.11 -11.26 -9.99
N LYS A 52 19.77 -11.11 -8.83
CA LYS A 52 19.94 -12.22 -7.87
C LYS A 52 18.58 -12.68 -7.36
N TYR A 53 18.51 -13.94 -6.95
CA TYR A 53 17.29 -14.59 -6.48
C TYR A 53 16.20 -14.74 -7.56
N ASP A 54 16.59 -14.72 -8.84
CA ASP A 54 15.70 -14.91 -9.98
C ASP A 54 14.55 -13.89 -10.04
N THR A 55 14.82 -12.67 -9.56
CA THR A 55 13.84 -11.59 -9.53
C THR A 55 13.78 -10.90 -10.90
N SER A 56 12.58 -10.81 -11.48
CA SER A 56 12.34 -10.04 -12.71
C SER A 56 12.26 -8.53 -12.48
N TYR A 57 12.09 -8.10 -11.23
CA TYR A 57 11.93 -6.70 -10.83
C TYR A 57 13.24 -6.11 -10.33
N PHE A 58 13.40 -4.80 -10.55
CA PHE A 58 14.57 -4.01 -10.16
C PHE A 58 14.39 -3.33 -8.80
N ALA A 59 13.21 -2.75 -8.55
CA ALA A 59 12.93 -2.04 -7.30
C ALA A 59 11.63 -2.51 -6.66
N VAL A 60 11.59 -2.46 -5.34
CA VAL A 60 10.45 -2.81 -4.50
C VAL A 60 10.18 -1.66 -3.54
N PHE A 61 8.92 -1.22 -3.49
CA PHE A 61 8.45 -0.13 -2.64
C PHE A 61 7.30 -0.64 -1.76
N ASP A 62 7.50 -0.63 -0.45
CA ASP A 62 6.49 -1.09 0.49
C ASP A 62 5.78 0.10 1.14
N TYR A 63 4.46 0.14 1.00
CA TYR A 63 3.61 1.18 1.58
C TYR A 63 2.69 0.61 2.67
N THR A 64 2.47 1.38 3.72
CA THR A 64 1.47 1.09 4.76
C THR A 64 0.92 2.39 5.33
N THR A 65 -0.17 2.31 6.09
CA THR A 65 -0.74 3.45 6.81
C THR A 65 -0.19 3.60 8.23
N ASN A 66 0.23 2.51 8.87
CA ASN A 66 0.89 2.51 10.17
C ASN A 66 1.48 1.14 10.53
N ARG A 67 2.81 1.04 10.65
CA ARG A 67 3.50 -0.21 11.04
C ARG A 67 3.20 -0.69 12.47
N ASP A 68 2.74 0.18 13.35
CA ASP A 68 2.40 -0.21 14.74
C ASP A 68 1.00 -0.83 14.84
N LEU A 69 0.15 -0.68 13.81
CA LEU A 69 -1.23 -1.13 13.80
C LEU A 69 -1.47 -2.32 12.87
N THR A 70 -0.66 -2.46 11.82
CA THR A 70 -0.85 -3.47 10.79
C THR A 70 0.51 -3.87 10.18
N ASP A 71 0.64 -5.16 9.85
CA ASP A 71 1.72 -5.72 9.03
C ASP A 71 1.39 -5.69 7.54
N GLN A 72 0.17 -5.28 7.18
CA GLN A 72 -0.32 -5.31 5.81
C GLN A 72 0.36 -4.22 4.95
N LEU A 73 0.92 -4.64 3.82
CA LEU A 73 1.66 -3.81 2.88
C LEU A 73 1.03 -3.79 1.50
N ILE A 74 1.02 -2.62 0.87
CA ILE A 74 0.96 -2.52 -0.60
C ILE A 74 2.39 -2.53 -1.12
N VAL A 75 2.72 -3.54 -1.91
CA VAL A 75 4.06 -3.74 -2.46
C VAL A 75 4.02 -3.43 -3.95
N VAL A 76 4.77 -2.41 -4.35
CA VAL A 76 4.93 -1.99 -5.75
C VAL A 76 6.30 -2.44 -6.23
N LYS A 77 6.32 -3.20 -7.32
CA LYS A 77 7.56 -3.67 -7.96
C LYS A 77 7.68 -3.03 -9.33
N THR A 78 8.87 -2.55 -9.66
CA THR A 78 9.15 -1.92 -10.96
C THR A 78 10.30 -2.62 -11.68
N ASP A 79 10.31 -2.51 -13.01
CA ASP A 79 11.48 -2.82 -13.82
C ASP A 79 12.59 -1.75 -13.63
N ASP A 80 13.71 -1.95 -14.33
CA ASP A 80 14.89 -1.07 -14.31
C ASP A 80 14.66 0.30 -14.98
N HIS A 81 13.55 0.48 -15.67
CA HIS A 81 13.11 1.74 -16.25
C HIS A 81 12.06 2.45 -15.38
N GLY A 82 11.67 1.85 -14.24
CA GLY A 82 10.67 2.38 -13.32
C GLY A 82 9.22 2.11 -13.77
N ASN A 83 8.99 1.29 -14.78
CA ASN A 83 7.64 0.87 -15.16
C ASN A 83 7.11 -0.12 -14.14
N LEU A 84 5.79 -0.10 -13.91
CA LEU A 84 5.13 -1.06 -13.03
C LEU A 84 5.29 -2.48 -13.60
N ASP A 85 5.96 -3.34 -12.84
CA ASP A 85 6.06 -4.77 -13.12
C ASP A 85 4.93 -5.52 -12.41
N HIS A 86 4.79 -5.30 -11.10
CA HIS A 86 3.79 -5.97 -10.28
C HIS A 86 3.28 -5.08 -9.13
N LEU A 87 2.01 -5.28 -8.74
CA LEU A 87 1.43 -4.71 -7.53
C LEU A 87 0.76 -5.82 -6.70
N SER A 88 1.19 -5.99 -5.46
CA SER A 88 0.61 -6.96 -4.50
C SER A 88 0.12 -6.28 -3.23
N TRP A 89 -0.80 -6.99 -2.56
CA TRP A 89 -1.05 -6.84 -1.13
C TRP A 89 -0.38 -8.03 -0.43
N GLU A 90 0.48 -7.76 0.57
CA GLU A 90 1.24 -8.76 1.32
C GLU A 90 1.08 -8.54 2.84
N SER A 91 1.26 -9.60 3.65
CA SER A 91 1.27 -9.61 5.13
C SER A 91 2.49 -10.36 5.65
#